data_AF-A0A1R3GV81-F1
#
_entry.id   AF-A0A1R3GV81-F1
#
_cell.length_a   1.000
_cell.length_b   1.000
_cell.length_c   1.000
_cell.angle_alpha   90.00
_cell.angle_beta   90.00
_cell.angle_gamma   90.00
#
_symmetry.space_group_name_H-M   'P 1'
#
loop_
_entity.id
_entity.type
_entity.pdbx_description
1 polymer ?
#
loop_
_entity_poly.entity_id
_entity_poly.type
_entity_poly.pdbx_seq_one_letter_code
_entity_poly.pdbx_strand_id
1 'polypeptide(L)'
;MGSVSIEPEVLDDIICRLLEFRQARPGAGKQVQLMEGEIRQLCTVAREIFLQQPNLLELEAPIKICGDIHGQYSDLLRLFEYGGFPPNANYLFLGDYVDRGKQSLETICLLLAYKIKYPENFFLLRGNHECASINRIYGFYDECKRRFNVRLWKTFTDCFNCLPVAAVIDDKILCMHGGLSPDLTNLDQIRSLSRPTDVPDSGLLCDLLWSDPGRDIKGWGMNDRGVSFTFGPDRVSDFLMKNDMDLVCRAHQVVEDGYEFFADRQLVTIFSAPNYCGEFDNAGAMMSVDESLMCSFQILKPADRKSRFILVVIRGKSQRLECWWRSSFKICDLCNIPNFLPMRRVQAILTSYSKASTSETISATRSKASTTIYIHSANSSSSTTQAILTSYSKASTSETIYATRSKASTTIYIYSTNSRSSTTKAIPATHSRPHTTHSKASTTIYIQSTNSRSSTTKAISTTHSKASTTIYIHSANSSSSTTQAILASYSKASTPETIFTTIYIYSTNSRSSTTKAIPTTHSRPHTTHSKASTTIYIHSANSRSSTTQTIPASYSNTSTTIYIRSTNSRSSTTETILATHSKASTTKAIFATYSKAATTISIPSSHTSPSTTHSSLSTAYSNVPSTVPNSS
;
A
#
# COMPACT_ATOMS: atom_id res chain seq x y z
N MET A 1 -23.40 -15.11 46.62
CA MET A 1 -23.08 -14.23 45.47
C MET A 1 -24.06 -14.60 44.37
N GLY A 2 -24.90 -13.67 43.92
CA GLY A 2 -25.88 -13.96 42.87
C GLY A 2 -25.16 -14.41 41.59
N SER A 3 -25.64 -15.47 40.96
CA SER A 3 -25.08 -15.97 39.70
C SER A 3 -25.13 -14.85 38.65
N VAL A 4 -23.96 -14.32 38.28
CA VAL A 4 -23.85 -13.36 37.19
C VAL A 4 -24.15 -14.14 35.91
N SER A 5 -25.37 -14.02 35.43
CA SER A 5 -25.82 -14.59 34.17
C SER A 5 -26.19 -13.46 33.22
N ILE A 6 -26.10 -13.72 31.92
CA ILE A 6 -26.69 -12.86 30.90
C ILE A 6 -28.02 -13.48 30.50
N GLU A 7 -29.07 -12.68 30.44
CA GLU A 7 -30.37 -13.16 29.98
C GLU A 7 -30.22 -13.70 28.55
N PRO A 8 -30.74 -14.91 28.25
CA PRO A 8 -30.56 -15.53 26.93
C PRO A 8 -31.00 -14.62 25.77
N GLU A 9 -32.10 -13.88 25.95
CA GLU A 9 -32.64 -12.96 24.95
C GLU A 9 -31.67 -11.79 24.67
N VAL A 10 -31.02 -11.27 25.71
CA VAL A 10 -30.02 -10.20 25.59
C VAL A 10 -28.77 -10.72 24.87
N LEU A 11 -28.32 -11.93 25.22
CA LEU A 11 -27.18 -12.57 24.56
C LEU A 11 -27.46 -12.82 23.07
N ASP A 12 -28.65 -13.32 22.75
CA ASP A 12 -29.06 -13.58 21.37
C ASP A 12 -29.20 -12.29 20.56
N ASP A 13 -29.70 -11.21 21.14
CA ASP A 13 -29.73 -9.88 20.51
C ASP A 13 -28.31 -9.34 20.24
N ILE A 14 -27.39 -9.49 21.19
CA ILE A 14 -25.97 -9.11 21.01
C ILE A 14 -25.36 -9.88 19.82
N ILE A 15 -25.56 -11.20 19.77
CA ILE A 15 -25.06 -12.05 18.68
C ILE A 15 -25.69 -11.61 17.36
N CYS A 16 -27.00 -11.38 17.32
CA CYS A 16 -27.70 -10.92 16.11
C CYS A 16 -27.12 -9.60 15.60
N ARG A 17 -26.96 -8.58 16.47
CA ARG A 17 -26.36 -7.29 16.09
C ARG A 17 -24.92 -7.43 15.57
N LEU A 18 -24.13 -8.33 16.17
CA LEU A 18 -22.77 -8.63 15.71
C LEU A 18 -22.80 -9.29 14.32
N LEU A 19 -23.70 -10.23 14.07
CA LEU A 19 -23.81 -10.94 12.80
C LEU A 19 -24.48 -10.13 11.68
N GLU A 20 -25.37 -9.18 11.98
CA GLU A 20 -25.96 -8.25 11.00
C GLU A 20 -24.91 -7.43 10.24
N PHE A 21 -23.70 -7.31 10.80
CA PHE A 21 -22.56 -6.74 10.11
C PHE A 21 -22.29 -7.41 8.74
N ARG A 22 -22.65 -8.70 8.57
CA ARG A 22 -22.55 -9.43 7.30
C ARG A 22 -23.30 -8.77 6.15
N GLN A 23 -24.43 -8.12 6.43
CA GLN A 23 -25.23 -7.42 5.41
C GLN A 23 -24.64 -6.04 5.06
N ALA A 24 -23.66 -5.56 5.83
CA ALA A 24 -23.01 -4.29 5.58
C ALA A 24 -21.89 -4.41 4.54
N ARG A 25 -21.73 -3.37 3.71
CA ARG A 25 -20.69 -3.34 2.68
C ARG A 25 -19.28 -3.45 3.31
N PRO A 26 -18.42 -4.40 2.89
CA PRO A 26 -17.04 -4.51 3.37
C PRO A 26 -16.28 -3.19 3.19
N GLY A 27 -15.59 -2.74 4.24
CA GLY A 27 -14.79 -1.50 4.21
C GLY A 27 -15.57 -0.20 4.43
N ALA A 28 -16.87 -0.24 4.75
CA ALA A 28 -17.64 0.94 5.15
C ALA A 28 -17.25 1.49 6.54
N GLY A 29 -16.40 0.78 7.30
CA GLY A 29 -16.06 1.17 8.67
C GLY A 29 -17.27 1.20 9.60
N LYS A 30 -18.34 0.45 9.26
CA LYS A 30 -19.50 0.28 10.12
C LYS A 30 -19.01 -0.33 11.43
N GLN A 31 -19.41 0.21 12.56
CA GLN A 31 -19.13 -0.35 13.88
C GLN A 31 -20.44 -0.97 14.36
N VAL A 32 -20.35 -2.11 15.04
CA VAL A 32 -21.51 -2.66 15.74
C VAL A 32 -21.68 -1.84 17.02
N GLN A 33 -22.90 -1.33 17.25
CA GLN A 33 -23.20 -0.56 18.44
C GLN A 33 -23.61 -1.51 19.57
N LEU A 34 -22.63 -1.86 20.40
CA LEU A 34 -22.83 -2.51 21.68
C LEU A 34 -22.72 -1.46 22.80
N MET A 35 -23.57 -1.58 23.81
CA MET A 35 -23.51 -0.74 25.00
C MET A 35 -22.35 -1.19 25.90
N GLU A 36 -21.73 -0.26 26.63
CA GLU A 36 -20.64 -0.61 27.55
C GLU A 36 -21.06 -1.65 28.60
N GLY A 37 -22.31 -1.56 29.10
CA GLY A 37 -22.86 -2.52 30.05
C GLY A 37 -22.91 -3.95 29.51
N GLU A 38 -23.30 -4.10 28.24
CA GLU A 38 -23.35 -5.39 27.55
C GLU A 38 -21.95 -6.00 27.44
N ILE A 39 -20.96 -5.20 27.01
CA ILE A 39 -19.57 -5.66 26.86
C ILE A 39 -18.99 -6.07 28.22
N ARG A 40 -19.26 -5.30 29.28
CA ARG A 40 -18.85 -5.64 30.65
C ARG A 40 -19.46 -6.96 31.11
N GLN A 41 -20.74 -7.18 30.80
CA GLN A 41 -21.43 -8.42 31.16
C GLN A 41 -20.85 -9.61 30.40
N LEU A 42 -20.59 -9.48 29.09
CA LEU A 42 -19.89 -10.51 28.31
C LEU A 42 -18.55 -10.89 28.96
N CYS A 43 -17.72 -9.90 29.31
CA CYS A 43 -16.44 -10.16 29.96
C CYS A 43 -16.60 -10.86 31.31
N THR A 44 -17.57 -10.42 32.12
CA THR A 44 -17.78 -10.96 33.48
C THR A 44 -18.28 -12.39 33.44
N VAL A 45 -19.29 -12.69 32.60
CA VAL A 45 -19.85 -14.05 32.49
C VAL A 45 -18.84 -15.00 31.84
N ALA A 46 -18.19 -14.59 30.75
CA ALA A 46 -17.18 -15.44 30.10
C ALA A 46 -16.00 -15.74 31.03
N ARG A 47 -15.56 -14.76 31.84
CA ARG A 47 -14.54 -14.96 32.87
C ARG A 47 -14.91 -16.08 33.85
N GLU A 48 -16.14 -16.11 34.35
CA GLU A 48 -16.59 -17.18 35.25
C GLU A 48 -16.57 -18.55 34.55
N ILE A 49 -17.02 -18.63 33.30
CA ILE A 49 -16.96 -19.87 32.52
C ILE A 49 -15.51 -20.34 32.36
N PHE A 50 -14.58 -19.44 32.03
CA PHE A 50 -13.17 -19.82 31.91
C PHE A 50 -12.57 -20.32 33.22
N LEU A 51 -12.94 -19.73 34.37
CA LEU A 51 -12.47 -20.17 35.69
C LEU A 51 -13.07 -21.52 36.12
N GLN A 52 -14.27 -21.85 35.63
CA GLN A 52 -14.93 -23.14 35.89
C GLN A 52 -14.34 -24.27 35.05
N GLN A 53 -13.90 -23.98 33.82
CA GLN A 53 -13.23 -24.93 32.95
C GLN A 53 -11.72 -25.04 33.29
N PRO A 54 -11.05 -26.17 33.02
CA PRO A 54 -9.64 -26.35 33.34
C PRO A 54 -8.72 -25.45 32.50
N ASN A 55 -7.48 -25.24 32.96
CA ASN A 55 -6.49 -24.43 32.23
C ASN A 55 -5.86 -25.18 31.03
N LEU A 56 -5.83 -26.50 31.14
CA LEU A 56 -5.61 -27.43 30.03
C LEU A 56 -6.97 -28.04 29.68
N LEU A 57 -7.55 -27.63 28.56
CA LEU A 57 -8.84 -28.16 28.10
C LEU A 57 -8.64 -29.58 27.57
N GLU A 58 -9.60 -30.46 27.85
CA GLU A 58 -9.65 -31.82 27.31
C GLU A 58 -10.89 -31.88 26.42
N LEU A 59 -10.68 -32.03 25.11
CA LEU A 59 -11.67 -31.83 24.07
C LEU A 59 -11.77 -33.08 23.17
N GLU A 60 -12.90 -33.24 22.49
CA GLU A 60 -13.15 -34.36 21.57
C GLU A 60 -13.43 -33.83 20.16
N ALA A 61 -13.01 -34.59 19.14
CA ALA A 61 -13.41 -34.37 17.76
C ALA A 61 -14.90 -34.77 17.54
N PRO A 62 -15.60 -34.20 16.53
CA PRO A 62 -15.10 -33.31 15.49
C PRO A 62 -14.97 -31.86 15.96
N ILE A 63 -13.88 -31.18 15.58
CA ILE A 63 -13.59 -29.80 15.98
C ILE A 63 -12.81 -29.03 14.91
N LYS A 64 -13.06 -27.72 14.83
CA LYS A 64 -12.35 -26.79 13.93
C LYS A 64 -11.41 -25.90 14.72
N ILE A 65 -10.13 -25.92 14.35
CA ILE A 65 -9.07 -25.17 15.02
C ILE A 65 -8.68 -23.95 14.18
N CYS A 66 -8.69 -22.77 14.81
CA CYS A 66 -8.37 -21.49 14.20
C CYS A 66 -7.21 -20.81 14.93
N GLY A 67 -6.27 -20.24 14.17
CA GLY A 67 -5.18 -19.42 14.71
C GLY A 67 -5.57 -17.95 14.90
N ASP A 68 -4.58 -17.07 14.74
CA ASP A 68 -4.68 -15.63 14.97
C ASP A 68 -5.78 -14.96 14.12
N ILE A 69 -6.50 -14.01 14.73
CA ILE A 69 -7.56 -13.22 14.08
C ILE A 69 -7.24 -11.72 14.07
N HIS A 70 -6.59 -11.21 15.12
CA HIS A 70 -6.09 -9.84 15.23
C HIS A 70 -7.07 -8.76 14.77
N GLY A 71 -8.29 -8.78 15.28
CA GLY A 71 -9.30 -7.76 14.99
C GLY A 71 -9.72 -7.66 13.52
N GLN A 72 -9.44 -8.68 12.69
CA GLN A 72 -9.96 -8.81 11.31
C GLN A 72 -11.39 -9.37 11.31
N TYR A 73 -12.32 -8.63 11.94
CA TYR A 73 -13.69 -9.08 12.18
C TYR A 73 -14.44 -9.58 10.92
N SER A 74 -14.24 -8.92 9.77
CA SER A 74 -14.86 -9.36 8.52
C SER A 74 -14.36 -10.73 8.07
N ASP A 75 -13.09 -11.04 8.31
CA ASP A 75 -12.50 -12.33 7.96
C ASP A 75 -12.90 -13.41 8.98
N LEU A 76 -13.09 -13.07 10.26
CA LEU A 76 -13.70 -13.97 11.24
C LEU A 76 -15.11 -14.41 10.81
N LEU A 77 -15.93 -13.48 10.32
CA LEU A 77 -17.26 -13.82 9.82
C LEU A 77 -17.20 -14.72 8.58
N ARG A 78 -16.26 -14.47 7.66
CA ARG A 78 -16.01 -15.35 6.51
C ARG A 78 -15.52 -16.74 6.93
N LEU A 79 -14.73 -16.81 8.00
CA LEU A 79 -14.28 -18.07 8.59
C LEU A 79 -15.49 -18.88 9.05
N PHE A 80 -16.42 -18.28 9.80
CA PHE A 80 -17.66 -18.97 10.21
C PHE A 80 -18.60 -19.29 9.04
N GLU A 81 -18.63 -18.47 7.99
CA GLU A 81 -19.39 -18.79 6.77
C GLU A 81 -18.86 -20.05 6.07
N TYR A 82 -17.55 -20.26 6.10
CA TYR A 82 -16.91 -21.40 5.44
C TYR A 82 -16.89 -22.65 6.33
N GLY A 83 -16.61 -22.49 7.62
CA GLY A 83 -16.55 -23.57 8.60
C GLY A 83 -17.91 -23.94 9.22
N GLY A 84 -18.94 -23.12 9.05
CA GLY A 84 -20.24 -23.26 9.69
C GLY A 84 -20.31 -22.48 11.01
N PHE A 85 -21.38 -21.70 11.21
CA PHE A 85 -21.58 -20.92 12.44
C PHE A 85 -21.86 -21.84 13.63
N PRO A 86 -21.36 -21.51 14.85
CA PRO A 86 -21.77 -22.21 16.06
C PRO A 86 -23.30 -22.21 16.26
N PRO A 87 -23.92 -23.34 16.63
CA PRO A 87 -23.30 -24.59 17.09
C PRO A 87 -23.15 -25.66 15.98
N ASN A 88 -23.29 -25.31 14.69
CA ASN A 88 -23.20 -26.28 13.60
C ASN A 88 -21.81 -26.93 13.45
N ALA A 89 -20.79 -26.32 14.06
CA ALA A 89 -19.46 -26.89 14.20
C ALA A 89 -18.86 -26.47 15.55
N ASN A 90 -18.08 -27.37 16.16
CA ASN A 90 -17.29 -27.07 17.35
C ASN A 90 -16.03 -26.29 16.97
N TYR A 91 -15.62 -25.35 17.80
CA TYR A 91 -14.45 -24.51 17.54
C TYR A 91 -13.47 -24.45 18.71
N LEU A 92 -12.18 -24.48 18.37
CA LEU A 92 -11.07 -24.10 19.24
C LEU A 92 -10.30 -22.96 18.56
N PHE A 93 -10.20 -21.80 19.22
CA PHE A 93 -9.30 -20.75 18.77
C PHE A 93 -8.03 -20.72 19.62
N LEU A 94 -6.88 -20.50 18.97
CA LEU A 94 -5.56 -20.62 19.58
C LEU A 94 -5.06 -19.33 20.25
N GLY A 95 -5.74 -18.19 20.07
CA GLY A 95 -5.36 -16.92 20.67
C GLY A 95 -5.26 -15.77 19.65
N ASP A 96 -4.74 -14.63 20.11
CA ASP A 96 -4.47 -13.43 19.32
C ASP A 96 -5.73 -12.91 18.60
N TYR A 97 -6.73 -12.58 19.41
CA TYR A 97 -8.03 -12.08 18.98
C TYR A 97 -7.98 -10.58 18.67
N VAL A 98 -7.17 -9.85 19.44
CA VAL A 98 -7.13 -8.38 19.45
C VAL A 98 -5.83 -7.83 18.85
N ASP A 99 -5.73 -6.51 18.82
CA ASP A 99 -4.61 -5.73 18.26
C ASP A 99 -4.46 -5.83 16.73
N ARG A 100 -3.64 -4.91 16.18
CA ARG A 100 -3.18 -4.83 14.77
C ARG A 100 -4.28 -4.56 13.73
N GLY A 101 -5.41 -5.25 13.81
CA GLY A 101 -6.60 -5.00 13.01
C GLY A 101 -7.42 -3.81 13.48
N LYS A 102 -8.59 -3.63 12.86
CA LYS A 102 -9.41 -2.41 13.00
C LYS A 102 -10.63 -2.58 13.90
N GLN A 103 -11.02 -3.82 14.18
CA GLN A 103 -12.30 -4.17 14.81
C GLN A 103 -12.07 -5.27 15.86
N SER A 104 -11.14 -5.00 16.77
CA SER A 104 -10.81 -5.95 17.85
C SER A 104 -11.98 -6.13 18.79
N LEU A 105 -12.72 -5.05 19.08
CA LEU A 105 -13.89 -5.11 19.97
C LEU A 105 -14.99 -6.01 19.42
N GLU A 106 -15.36 -5.86 18.15
CA GLU A 106 -16.36 -6.75 17.53
C GLU A 106 -15.89 -8.21 17.52
N THR A 107 -14.61 -8.42 17.21
CA THR A 107 -13.99 -9.76 17.18
C THR A 107 -14.11 -10.44 18.53
N ILE A 108 -13.58 -9.83 19.59
CA ILE A 108 -13.60 -10.45 20.91
C ILE A 108 -15.01 -10.54 21.50
N CYS A 109 -15.89 -9.55 21.25
CA CYS A 109 -17.26 -9.62 21.74
C CYS A 109 -18.05 -10.79 21.13
N LEU A 110 -17.88 -11.06 19.83
CA LEU A 110 -18.52 -12.21 19.19
C LEU A 110 -17.99 -13.54 19.74
N LEU A 111 -16.68 -13.66 19.90
CA LEU A 111 -16.06 -14.86 20.46
C LEU A 111 -16.50 -15.12 21.91
N LEU A 112 -16.54 -14.09 22.76
CA LEU A 112 -17.05 -14.21 24.13
C LEU A 112 -18.55 -14.54 24.16
N ALA A 113 -19.35 -13.93 23.28
CA ALA A 113 -20.77 -14.24 23.19
C ALA A 113 -21.02 -15.71 22.79
N TYR A 114 -20.27 -16.23 21.82
CA TYR A 114 -20.33 -17.66 21.49
C TYR A 114 -19.81 -18.57 22.61
N LYS A 115 -18.77 -18.16 23.34
CA LYS A 115 -18.32 -18.90 24.52
C LYS A 115 -19.41 -19.01 25.58
N ILE A 116 -20.17 -17.94 25.81
CA ILE A 116 -21.27 -17.94 26.78
C ILE A 116 -22.45 -18.76 26.26
N LYS A 117 -22.78 -18.66 24.97
CA LYS A 117 -23.92 -19.36 24.37
C LYS A 117 -23.68 -20.87 24.24
N TYR A 118 -22.45 -21.27 23.94
CA TYR A 118 -22.05 -22.65 23.65
C TYR A 118 -20.78 -23.04 24.43
N PRO A 119 -20.82 -23.06 25.78
CA PRO A 119 -19.63 -23.23 26.61
C PRO A 119 -18.90 -24.58 26.40
N GLU A 120 -19.62 -25.61 25.96
CA GLU A 120 -19.10 -26.96 25.72
C GLU A 120 -18.83 -27.27 24.24
N ASN A 121 -19.03 -26.31 23.33
CA ASN A 121 -18.78 -26.48 21.89
C ASN A 121 -17.88 -25.38 21.30
N PHE A 122 -17.56 -24.34 22.08
CA PHE A 122 -16.79 -23.19 21.65
C PHE A 122 -15.71 -22.85 22.67
N PHE A 123 -14.45 -22.92 22.26
CA PHE A 123 -13.28 -22.84 23.13
C PHE A 123 -12.30 -21.78 22.63
N LEU A 124 -11.72 -21.04 23.58
CA LEU A 124 -10.82 -19.92 23.33
C LEU A 124 -9.59 -20.09 24.21
N LEU A 125 -8.43 -20.28 23.60
CA LEU A 125 -7.14 -20.26 24.30
C LEU A 125 -6.62 -18.83 24.43
N ARG A 126 -5.63 -18.65 25.29
CA ARG A 126 -4.93 -17.39 25.45
C ARG A 126 -3.84 -17.26 24.39
N GLY A 127 -3.79 -16.14 23.69
CA GLY A 127 -2.63 -15.73 22.90
C GLY A 127 -1.75 -14.73 23.65
N ASN A 128 -0.60 -14.37 23.06
CA ASN A 128 0.30 -13.40 23.67
C ASN A 128 -0.24 -11.96 23.59
N HIS A 129 -1.22 -11.68 22.73
CA HIS A 129 -1.92 -10.40 22.69
C HIS A 129 -3.07 -10.28 23.71
N GLU A 130 -3.48 -11.38 24.35
CA GLU A 130 -4.41 -11.37 25.48
C GLU A 130 -3.68 -11.10 26.83
N CYS A 131 -2.72 -10.17 26.82
CA CYS A 131 -2.06 -9.64 28.00
C CYS A 131 -1.95 -8.11 27.96
N ALA A 132 -1.95 -7.49 29.13
CA ALA A 132 -2.04 -6.03 29.24
C ALA A 132 -0.82 -5.32 28.65
N SER A 133 0.38 -5.85 28.83
CA SER A 133 1.63 -5.24 28.36
C SER A 133 1.67 -5.11 26.82
N ILE A 134 1.18 -6.11 26.10
CA ILE A 134 1.17 -6.16 24.64
C ILE A 134 0.01 -5.36 24.06
N ASN A 135 -1.23 -5.61 24.49
CA ASN A 135 -2.39 -4.95 23.92
C ASN A 135 -2.57 -3.49 24.36
N ARG A 136 -1.71 -3.03 25.28
CA ARG A 136 -1.54 -1.60 25.59
C ARG A 136 -0.93 -0.80 24.44
N ILE A 137 -0.10 -1.42 23.61
CA ILE A 137 0.73 -0.74 22.59
C ILE A 137 0.37 -1.11 21.15
N TYR A 138 -0.25 -2.29 20.91
CA TYR A 138 -0.51 -2.79 19.56
C TYR A 138 -1.92 -2.54 19.02
N GLY A 139 -2.78 -1.85 19.77
CA GLY A 139 -3.98 -1.19 19.26
C GLY A 139 -5.25 -1.32 20.11
N PHE A 140 -5.40 -2.39 20.88
CA PHE A 140 -6.64 -2.69 21.59
C PHE A 140 -6.96 -1.67 22.69
N TYR A 141 -5.96 -1.26 23.48
CA TYR A 141 -6.12 -0.19 24.46
C TYR A 141 -6.61 1.11 23.80
N ASP A 142 -6.00 1.49 22.68
CA ASP A 142 -6.38 2.71 21.96
C ASP A 142 -7.78 2.58 21.35
N GLU A 143 -8.18 1.40 20.89
CA GLU A 143 -9.53 1.12 20.41
C GLU A 143 -10.57 1.26 21.53
N CYS A 144 -10.34 0.61 22.68
CA CYS A 144 -11.18 0.70 23.87
C CYS A 144 -11.29 2.14 24.38
N LYS A 145 -10.17 2.84 24.52
CA LYS A 145 -10.12 4.24 24.98
C LYS A 145 -10.85 5.19 24.03
N ARG A 146 -10.76 4.96 22.72
CA ARG A 146 -11.38 5.82 21.71
C ARG A 146 -12.88 5.60 21.60
N ARG A 147 -13.36 4.36 21.73
CA ARG A 147 -14.78 4.00 21.53
C ARG A 147 -15.59 4.01 22.82
N PHE A 148 -14.94 3.72 23.94
CA PHE A 148 -15.54 3.63 25.26
C PHE A 148 -14.64 4.35 26.27
N ASN A 149 -13.96 3.60 27.14
CA ASN A 149 -13.06 4.16 28.15
C ASN A 149 -11.99 3.14 28.56
N VAL A 150 -11.01 3.62 29.33
CA VAL A 150 -9.89 2.80 29.85
C VAL A 150 -10.37 1.75 30.86
N ARG A 151 -11.47 2.00 31.57
CA ARG A 151 -12.01 1.04 32.54
C ARG A 151 -12.55 -0.21 31.84
N LEU A 152 -13.09 -0.07 30.62
CA LEU A 152 -13.51 -1.21 29.81
C LEU A 152 -12.32 -2.08 29.38
N TRP A 153 -11.20 -1.46 28.96
CA TRP A 153 -9.97 -2.19 28.66
C TRP A 153 -9.48 -3.01 29.86
N LYS A 154 -9.51 -2.45 31.08
CA LYS A 154 -9.17 -3.20 32.30
C LYS A 154 -10.11 -4.40 32.53
N THR A 155 -11.40 -4.24 32.26
CA THR A 155 -12.37 -5.34 32.35
C THR A 155 -12.06 -6.46 31.34
N PHE A 156 -11.59 -6.12 30.13
CA PHE A 156 -11.08 -7.13 29.20
C PHE A 156 -9.80 -7.80 29.73
N THR A 157 -8.87 -7.05 30.30
CA THR A 157 -7.67 -7.62 30.95
C THR A 157 -8.03 -8.64 32.02
N ASP A 158 -9.00 -8.32 32.89
CA ASP A 158 -9.46 -9.23 33.95
C ASP A 158 -10.04 -10.53 33.37
N CYS A 159 -10.75 -10.44 32.24
CA CYS A 159 -11.25 -11.59 31.50
C CYS A 159 -10.12 -12.40 30.86
N PHE A 160 -9.21 -11.75 30.14
CA PHE A 160 -8.08 -12.38 29.46
C PHE A 160 -7.14 -13.12 30.41
N ASN A 161 -6.94 -12.59 31.62
CA ASN A 161 -6.16 -13.24 32.67
C ASN A 161 -6.73 -14.59 33.12
N CYS A 162 -7.96 -14.92 32.74
CA CYS A 162 -8.63 -16.17 33.08
C CYS A 162 -8.72 -17.15 31.90
N LEU A 163 -8.27 -16.80 30.69
CA LEU A 163 -8.30 -17.72 29.55
C LEU A 163 -7.46 -18.98 29.81
N PRO A 164 -7.92 -20.17 29.37
CA PRO A 164 -7.11 -21.38 29.35
C PRO A 164 -5.94 -21.21 28.36
N VAL A 165 -4.84 -21.92 28.59
CA VAL A 165 -3.59 -21.69 27.84
C VAL A 165 -3.24 -22.81 26.85
N ALA A 166 -3.83 -23.99 27.02
CA ALA A 166 -3.66 -25.10 26.11
C ALA A 166 -4.91 -26.00 26.07
N ALA A 167 -5.00 -26.84 25.06
CA ALA A 167 -6.01 -27.89 24.94
C ALA A 167 -5.38 -29.18 24.44
N VAL A 168 -5.96 -30.32 24.78
CA VAL A 168 -5.66 -31.63 24.20
C VAL A 168 -6.93 -32.13 23.53
N ILE A 169 -6.84 -32.56 22.28
CA ILE A 169 -7.95 -33.16 21.52
C ILE A 169 -7.71 -34.66 21.43
N ASP A 170 -8.67 -35.45 21.94
CA ASP A 170 -8.67 -36.93 21.97
C ASP A 170 -7.34 -37.53 22.42
N ASP A 171 -6.69 -36.92 23.42
CA ASP A 171 -5.38 -37.29 23.95
C ASP A 171 -4.21 -37.31 22.95
N LYS A 172 -4.43 -36.90 21.69
CA LYS A 172 -3.45 -37.02 20.60
C LYS A 172 -2.93 -35.70 20.05
N ILE A 173 -3.72 -34.62 20.12
CA ILE A 173 -3.33 -33.31 19.56
C ILE A 173 -3.22 -32.27 20.66
N LEU A 174 -2.00 -31.82 20.95
CA LEU A 174 -1.75 -30.73 21.89
C LEU A 174 -1.82 -29.37 21.18
N CYS A 175 -2.69 -28.50 21.65
CA CYS A 175 -2.97 -27.18 21.09
C CYS A 175 -2.53 -26.06 22.04
N MET A 176 -1.81 -25.06 21.52
CA MET A 176 -1.43 -23.84 22.26
C MET A 176 -1.17 -22.67 21.30
N HIS A 177 -0.97 -21.45 21.79
CA HIS A 177 -0.66 -20.32 20.91
C HIS A 177 0.80 -20.32 20.44
N GLY A 178 1.71 -20.27 21.42
CA GLY A 178 3.16 -20.28 21.32
C GLY A 178 3.67 -21.65 20.90
N GLY A 179 4.47 -22.27 21.75
CA GLY A 179 4.94 -23.62 21.49
C GLY A 179 5.48 -24.26 22.76
N LEU A 180 6.37 -25.23 22.57
CA LEU A 180 6.93 -25.97 23.69
C LEU A 180 7.77 -25.06 24.60
N SER A 181 7.92 -25.50 25.86
CA SER A 181 8.78 -24.86 26.86
C SER A 181 9.83 -25.85 27.37
N PRO A 182 11.07 -25.41 27.67
CA PRO A 182 12.04 -26.25 28.37
C PRO A 182 11.55 -26.65 29.77
N ASP A 183 10.64 -25.86 30.35
CA ASP A 183 10.04 -26.14 31.67
C ASP A 183 8.85 -27.09 31.59
N LEU A 184 8.33 -27.38 30.39
CA LEU A 184 7.21 -28.29 30.17
C LEU A 184 7.70 -29.74 30.11
N THR A 185 7.73 -30.39 31.26
CA THR A 185 8.11 -31.81 31.39
C THR A 185 6.90 -32.74 31.47
N ASN A 186 5.76 -32.23 31.95
CA ASN A 186 4.50 -32.97 32.10
C ASN A 186 3.30 -32.00 32.00
N LEU A 187 2.15 -32.47 31.51
CA LEU A 187 0.96 -31.65 31.25
C LEU A 187 0.24 -31.13 32.51
N ASP A 188 0.39 -31.78 33.66
CA ASP A 188 -0.11 -31.31 34.96
C ASP A 188 0.52 -29.98 35.38
N GLN A 189 1.72 -29.64 34.86
CA GLN A 189 2.29 -28.32 35.06
C GLN A 189 1.42 -27.23 34.44
N ILE A 190 0.77 -27.52 33.30
CA ILE A 190 -0.21 -26.62 32.67
C ILE A 190 -1.50 -26.58 33.49
N ARG A 191 -2.00 -27.75 33.94
CA ARG A 191 -3.21 -27.86 34.78
C ARG A 191 -3.07 -27.04 36.08
N SER A 192 -1.85 -26.98 36.63
CA SER A 192 -1.54 -26.32 37.90
C SER A 192 -1.32 -24.80 37.79
N LEU A 193 -1.25 -24.24 36.58
CA LEU A 193 -1.11 -22.79 36.39
C LEU A 193 -2.34 -22.06 36.96
N SER A 194 -2.12 -21.13 37.88
CA SER A 194 -3.18 -20.40 38.56
C SER A 194 -3.81 -19.33 37.65
N ARG A 195 -5.11 -19.09 37.83
CA ARG A 195 -5.87 -18.04 37.16
C ARG A 195 -6.74 -17.30 38.19
N PRO A 196 -6.95 -15.97 38.06
CA PRO A 196 -6.39 -15.07 37.06
C PRO A 196 -4.88 -14.85 37.21
N THR A 197 -4.15 -14.77 36.11
CA THR A 197 -2.72 -14.43 36.11
C THR A 197 -2.36 -13.53 34.93
N ASP A 198 -1.39 -12.64 35.10
CA ASP A 198 -0.75 -11.96 33.96
C ASP A 198 0.29 -12.89 33.32
N VAL A 199 0.72 -12.55 32.10
CA VAL A 199 1.77 -13.29 31.39
C VAL A 199 3.14 -12.81 31.89
N PRO A 200 3.97 -13.69 32.50
CA PRO A 200 5.31 -13.31 32.95
C PRO A 200 6.26 -13.11 31.76
N ASP A 201 7.37 -12.41 32.02
CA ASP A 201 8.42 -12.17 31.00
C ASP A 201 9.26 -13.42 30.67
N SER A 202 9.13 -14.50 31.46
CA SER A 202 9.81 -15.79 31.25
C SER A 202 9.10 -16.95 31.97
N GLY A 203 9.51 -18.19 31.65
CA GLY A 203 9.00 -19.43 32.26
C GLY A 203 7.83 -20.05 31.48
N LEU A 204 7.31 -21.17 31.98
CA LEU A 204 6.32 -22.01 31.30
C LEU A 204 5.17 -21.23 30.62
N LEU A 205 4.47 -20.35 31.35
CA LEU A 205 3.34 -19.60 30.79
C LEU A 205 3.78 -18.62 29.68
N CYS A 206 4.96 -18.02 29.81
CA CYS A 206 5.52 -17.18 28.77
C CYS A 206 5.77 -18.02 27.50
N ASP A 207 6.42 -19.16 27.65
CA ASP A 207 6.83 -20.00 26.53
C ASP A 207 5.66 -20.61 25.76
N LEU A 208 4.62 -21.07 26.46
CA LEU A 208 3.37 -21.57 25.86
C LEU A 208 2.69 -20.54 24.96
N LEU A 209 3.00 -19.24 25.12
CA LEU A 209 2.42 -18.13 24.37
C LEU A 209 3.40 -17.50 23.37
N TRP A 210 4.71 -17.70 23.52
CA TRP A 210 5.74 -16.94 22.79
C TRP A 210 6.78 -17.77 22.04
N SER A 211 6.96 -19.05 22.35
CA SER A 211 8.02 -19.83 21.71
C SER A 211 7.68 -20.16 20.25
N ASP A 212 8.72 -20.37 19.44
CA ASP A 212 8.59 -20.63 18.01
C ASP A 212 9.41 -21.86 17.56
N PRO A 213 8.92 -22.67 16.61
CA PRO A 213 9.73 -23.72 15.99
C PRO A 213 10.83 -23.13 15.10
N GLY A 214 12.03 -23.75 15.11
CA GLY A 214 13.17 -23.36 14.27
C GLY A 214 13.76 -24.56 13.54
N ARG A 215 13.78 -24.54 12.19
CA ARG A 215 14.24 -25.67 11.35
C ARG A 215 15.73 -25.96 11.51
N ASP A 216 16.53 -24.93 11.68
CA ASP A 216 18.00 -25.02 11.76
C ASP A 216 18.52 -25.13 13.20
N ILE A 217 17.62 -25.35 14.16
CA ILE A 217 17.92 -25.39 15.59
C ILE A 217 17.88 -26.82 16.07
N LYS A 218 18.88 -27.21 16.87
CA LYS A 218 18.89 -28.45 17.62
C LYS A 218 18.69 -28.14 19.09
N GLY A 219 17.66 -28.72 19.70
CA GLY A 219 17.31 -28.44 21.09
C GLY A 219 16.58 -27.10 21.25
N TRP A 220 17.12 -26.23 22.11
CA TRP A 220 16.55 -24.91 22.42
C TRP A 220 17.49 -23.81 21.93
N GLY A 221 16.93 -22.77 21.31
CA GLY A 221 17.66 -21.61 20.80
C GLY A 221 17.10 -20.30 21.36
N MET A 222 17.82 -19.21 21.10
CA MET A 222 17.32 -17.87 21.38
C MET A 222 16.21 -17.50 20.39
N ASN A 223 15.20 -16.76 20.84
CA ASN A 223 14.14 -16.25 19.97
C ASN A 223 14.44 -14.81 19.54
N ASP A 224 14.38 -14.54 18.24
CA ASP A 224 14.59 -13.21 17.64
C ASP A 224 13.56 -12.17 18.10
N ARG A 225 12.43 -12.61 18.67
CA ARG A 225 11.44 -11.73 19.32
C ARG A 225 11.97 -11.08 20.60
N GLY A 226 13.09 -11.57 21.15
CA GLY A 226 13.67 -11.10 22.40
C GLY A 226 12.92 -11.58 23.65
N VAL A 227 12.05 -12.58 23.50
CA VAL A 227 11.26 -13.21 24.57
C VAL A 227 11.10 -14.70 24.28
N SER A 228 11.11 -15.54 25.32
CA SER A 228 11.04 -17.00 25.22
C SER A 228 12.16 -17.60 24.34
N PHE A 229 11.93 -18.80 23.81
CA PHE A 229 12.89 -19.65 23.13
C PHE A 229 12.40 -20.02 21.72
N THR A 230 13.34 -20.50 20.92
CA THR A 230 13.04 -21.30 19.73
C THR A 230 13.35 -22.77 20.01
N PHE A 231 12.66 -23.70 19.33
CA PHE A 231 12.87 -25.13 19.54
C PHE A 231 12.98 -25.92 18.23
N GLY A 232 13.86 -26.91 18.24
CA GLY A 232 14.16 -27.76 17.08
C GLY A 232 13.14 -28.88 16.85
N PRO A 233 13.20 -29.56 15.68
CA PRO A 233 12.38 -30.73 15.39
C PRO A 233 12.58 -31.86 16.43
N ASP A 234 13.79 -32.01 16.94
CA ASP A 234 14.14 -33.00 17.97
C ASP A 234 13.30 -32.81 19.24
N ARG A 235 13.04 -31.57 19.65
CA ARG A 235 12.20 -31.28 20.82
C ARG A 235 10.73 -31.58 20.60
N VAL A 236 10.24 -31.43 19.38
CA VAL A 236 8.86 -31.83 19.03
C VAL A 236 8.72 -33.34 19.10
N SER A 237 9.63 -34.08 18.45
CA SER A 237 9.59 -35.55 18.43
C SER A 237 9.75 -36.14 19.83
N ASP A 238 10.71 -35.65 20.62
CA ASP A 238 10.94 -36.09 22.01
C ASP A 238 9.68 -35.87 22.86
N PHE A 239 9.05 -34.70 22.74
CA PHE A 239 7.86 -34.36 23.53
C PHE A 239 6.67 -35.25 23.18
N LEU A 240 6.38 -35.40 21.89
CA LEU A 240 5.25 -36.22 21.43
C LEU A 240 5.41 -37.69 21.81
N MET A 241 6.61 -38.26 21.60
CA MET A 241 6.91 -39.63 21.99
C MET A 241 6.78 -39.85 23.49
N LYS A 242 7.24 -38.89 24.31
CA LYS A 242 7.15 -39.00 25.78
C LYS A 242 5.71 -38.96 26.30
N ASN A 243 4.82 -38.22 25.63
CA ASN A 243 3.44 -38.02 26.09
C ASN A 243 2.40 -38.84 25.30
N ASP A 244 2.84 -39.76 24.42
CA ASP A 244 1.98 -40.56 23.53
C ASP A 244 1.01 -39.72 22.67
N MET A 245 1.53 -38.62 22.12
CA MET A 245 0.79 -37.68 21.27
C MET A 245 1.29 -37.73 19.82
N ASP A 246 0.42 -37.33 18.89
CA ASP A 246 0.70 -37.40 17.46
C ASP A 246 1.06 -36.04 16.84
N LEU A 247 0.48 -34.95 17.38
CA LEU A 247 0.57 -33.63 16.77
C LEU A 247 0.61 -32.49 17.79
N VAL A 248 1.48 -31.51 17.56
CA VAL A 248 1.38 -30.17 18.17
C VAL A 248 0.69 -29.22 17.18
N CYS A 249 -0.39 -28.57 17.58
CA CYS A 249 -1.09 -27.56 16.80
C CYS A 249 -0.91 -26.18 17.44
N ARG A 250 -0.38 -25.21 16.69
CA ARG A 250 -0.04 -23.88 17.23
C ARG A 250 -0.34 -22.73 16.27
N ALA A 251 -0.17 -21.47 16.70
CA ALA A 251 -0.48 -20.28 15.89
C ALA A 251 0.69 -19.25 15.81
N HIS A 252 0.48 -17.96 16.12
CA HIS A 252 1.50 -16.90 16.41
C HIS A 252 2.48 -16.49 15.28
N GLN A 253 2.66 -17.31 14.25
CA GLN A 253 3.53 -17.03 13.10
C GLN A 253 2.69 -16.95 11.83
N VAL A 254 2.87 -15.86 11.07
CA VAL A 254 2.28 -15.71 9.75
C VAL A 254 2.93 -16.72 8.81
N VAL A 255 2.11 -17.57 8.19
CA VAL A 255 2.53 -18.59 7.21
C VAL A 255 1.77 -18.39 5.90
N GLU A 256 2.42 -18.63 4.77
CA GLU A 256 1.93 -18.22 3.44
C GLU A 256 0.54 -18.76 3.10
N ASP A 257 0.31 -20.06 3.30
CA ASP A 257 -0.96 -20.73 2.99
C ASP A 257 -1.97 -20.72 4.15
N GLY A 258 -1.67 -19.98 5.23
CA GLY A 258 -2.45 -19.98 6.46
C GLY A 258 -2.24 -21.22 7.33
N TYR A 259 -1.52 -22.24 6.84
CA TYR A 259 -0.99 -23.32 7.66
C TYR A 259 0.41 -23.72 7.17
N GLU A 260 1.26 -24.26 8.05
CA GLU A 260 2.57 -24.81 7.70
C GLU A 260 2.93 -25.99 8.61
N PHE A 261 3.44 -27.08 8.03
CA PHE A 261 3.96 -28.21 8.78
C PHE A 261 5.44 -28.07 9.13
N PHE A 262 5.79 -28.61 10.28
CA PHE A 262 7.13 -28.69 10.86
C PHE A 262 7.39 -30.10 11.42
N ALA A 263 8.66 -30.47 11.59
CA ALA A 263 9.10 -31.75 12.15
C ALA A 263 8.37 -32.96 11.55
N ASP A 264 8.48 -33.18 10.23
CA ASP A 264 7.82 -34.30 9.54
C ASP A 264 6.31 -34.41 9.81
N ARG A 265 5.63 -33.25 9.87
CA ARG A 265 4.19 -33.07 10.15
C ARG A 265 3.77 -33.35 11.59
N GLN A 266 4.72 -33.49 12.51
CA GLN A 266 4.46 -33.62 13.94
C GLN A 266 4.08 -32.28 14.60
N LEU A 267 4.30 -31.15 13.93
CA LEU A 267 3.78 -29.86 14.35
C LEU A 267 3.14 -29.13 13.17
N VAL A 268 2.02 -28.46 13.42
CA VAL A 268 1.37 -27.56 12.46
C VAL A 268 1.18 -26.18 13.07
N THR A 269 1.58 -25.16 12.32
CA THR A 269 1.25 -23.76 12.58
C THR A 269 0.01 -23.39 11.79
N ILE A 270 -0.99 -22.77 12.43
CA ILE A 270 -2.23 -22.28 11.81
C ILE A 270 -2.31 -20.76 12.03
N PHE A 271 -2.57 -20.02 10.97
CA PHE A 271 -2.80 -18.59 11.01
C PHE A 271 -4.09 -18.26 10.26
N SER A 272 -5.04 -17.60 10.91
CA SER A 272 -6.41 -17.47 10.37
C SER A 272 -6.75 -16.06 9.86
N ALA A 273 -5.82 -15.10 9.96
CA ALA A 273 -5.98 -13.73 9.46
C ALA A 273 -5.34 -13.56 8.07
N PRO A 274 -6.12 -13.64 6.97
CA PRO A 274 -5.56 -13.46 5.63
C PRO A 274 -5.14 -12.02 5.36
N ASN A 275 -4.09 -11.83 4.55
CA ASN A 275 -3.51 -10.53 4.22
C ASN A 275 -3.23 -9.72 5.50
N TYR A 276 -2.49 -10.35 6.40
CA TYR A 276 -2.27 -9.86 7.75
C TYR A 276 -1.73 -8.44 7.75
N CYS A 277 -2.32 -7.58 8.59
CA CYS A 277 -2.06 -6.13 8.66
C CYS A 277 -2.20 -5.35 7.33
N GLY A 278 -2.60 -5.98 6.22
CA GLY A 278 -2.50 -5.38 4.88
C GLY A 278 -1.06 -5.28 4.35
N GLU A 279 -0.13 -6.03 4.93
CA GLU A 279 1.31 -6.02 4.64
C GLU A 279 1.82 -7.34 4.08
N PHE A 280 1.20 -8.45 4.48
CA PHE A 280 1.51 -9.81 4.01
C PHE A 280 0.51 -10.24 2.93
N ASP A 281 0.90 -11.18 2.07
CA ASP A 281 0.01 -11.79 1.06
C ASP A 281 -0.45 -13.19 1.47
N ASN A 282 -0.40 -13.49 2.77
CA ASN A 282 -0.76 -14.79 3.31
C ASN A 282 -2.26 -15.09 3.19
N ALA A 283 -2.61 -16.35 3.00
CA ALA A 283 -3.96 -16.83 3.28
C ALA A 283 -4.19 -17.01 4.79
N GLY A 284 -5.45 -17.15 5.17
CA GLY A 284 -5.83 -17.69 6.48
C GLY A 284 -6.22 -19.15 6.31
N ALA A 285 -6.07 -19.98 7.34
CA ALA A 285 -6.60 -21.34 7.33
C ALA A 285 -7.34 -21.67 8.63
N MET A 286 -8.17 -22.71 8.55
CA MET A 286 -8.64 -23.46 9.71
C MET A 286 -8.34 -24.95 9.49
N MET A 287 -7.99 -25.66 10.56
CA MET A 287 -7.85 -27.12 10.52
C MET A 287 -9.15 -27.75 11.02
N SER A 288 -9.73 -28.67 10.26
CA SER A 288 -10.85 -29.51 10.69
C SER A 288 -10.30 -30.87 11.09
N VAL A 289 -10.57 -31.28 12.31
CA VAL A 289 -10.30 -32.62 12.85
C VAL A 289 -11.63 -33.35 12.91
N ASP A 290 -11.75 -34.47 12.22
CA ASP A 290 -12.95 -35.32 12.29
C ASP A 290 -12.84 -36.40 13.38
N GLU A 291 -13.90 -37.17 13.58
CA GLU A 291 -13.99 -38.25 14.58
C GLU A 291 -12.89 -39.33 14.44
N SER A 292 -12.25 -39.43 13.27
CA SER A 292 -11.13 -40.35 13.03
C SER A 292 -9.76 -39.71 13.23
N LEU A 293 -9.72 -38.48 13.76
CA LEU A 293 -8.54 -37.62 13.87
C LEU A 293 -7.90 -37.24 12.53
N MET A 294 -8.64 -37.40 11.42
CA MET A 294 -8.15 -36.95 10.13
C MET A 294 -8.17 -35.42 10.09
N CYS A 295 -6.97 -34.84 9.95
CA CYS A 295 -6.78 -33.39 9.86
C CYS A 295 -6.88 -32.93 8.39
N SER A 296 -7.80 -32.00 8.11
CA SER A 296 -7.96 -31.35 6.81
C SER A 296 -7.94 -29.82 6.94
N PHE A 297 -7.50 -29.10 5.92
CA PHE A 297 -7.35 -27.65 5.97
C PHE A 297 -8.34 -26.94 5.05
N GLN A 298 -9.03 -25.95 5.58
CA GLN A 298 -9.86 -25.04 4.79
C GLN A 298 -9.16 -23.68 4.70
N ILE A 299 -8.74 -23.32 3.49
CA ILE A 299 -7.91 -22.13 3.24
C ILE A 299 -8.82 -20.96 2.84
N LEU A 300 -8.84 -19.93 3.68
CA LEU A 300 -9.43 -18.64 3.41
C LEU A 300 -8.41 -17.74 2.72
N LYS A 301 -8.42 -17.73 1.38
CA LYS A 301 -7.64 -16.76 0.62
C LYS A 301 -8.04 -15.33 1.00
N PRO A 302 -7.09 -14.36 0.94
CA PRO A 302 -7.42 -12.96 1.08
C PRO A 302 -8.68 -12.66 0.31
N ALA A 303 -9.67 -12.07 0.98
CA ALA A 303 -10.78 -11.49 0.21
C ALA A 303 -10.11 -10.64 -0.85
N ASP A 304 -10.52 -10.81 -2.10
CA ASP A 304 -10.27 -9.81 -3.10
C ASP A 304 -10.77 -8.51 -2.47
N ARG A 305 -9.83 -7.75 -1.90
CA ARG A 305 -10.06 -6.35 -1.74
C ARG A 305 -10.27 -6.00 -3.20
N LYS A 306 -11.53 -5.79 -3.56
CA LYS A 306 -11.90 -4.64 -4.33
C LYS A 306 -11.32 -3.44 -3.58
N SER A 307 -9.98 -3.31 -3.55
CA SER A 307 -9.30 -2.18 -4.11
C SER A 307 -10.31 -1.56 -5.01
N ARG A 308 -10.85 -0.41 -4.58
CA ARG A 308 -11.51 0.46 -5.53
C ARG A 308 -10.43 0.89 -6.50
N PHE A 309 -9.97 -0.02 -7.34
CA PHE A 309 -9.65 0.25 -8.71
C PHE A 309 -10.98 0.77 -9.24
N ILE A 310 -11.09 2.09 -9.34
CA ILE A 310 -12.04 2.62 -10.28
C ILE A 310 -11.47 2.23 -11.65
N LEU A 311 -11.79 1.02 -12.11
CA LEU A 311 -11.68 0.70 -13.52
C LEU A 311 -12.81 1.47 -14.20
N VAL A 312 -12.58 2.74 -14.54
CA VAL A 312 -13.49 3.46 -15.42
C VAL A 312 -13.28 2.92 -16.83
N VAL A 313 -13.91 1.80 -17.20
CA VAL A 313 -14.04 1.47 -18.63
C VAL A 313 -15.12 2.39 -19.21
N ILE A 314 -14.72 3.54 -19.77
CA ILE A 314 -15.62 4.29 -20.65
C ILE A 314 -15.65 3.57 -22.00
N ARG A 315 -16.62 2.65 -22.18
CA ARG A 315 -17.00 2.23 -23.53
C ARG A 315 -17.73 3.39 -24.19
N GLY A 316 -17.11 3.97 -25.23
CA GLY A 316 -17.77 4.94 -26.10
C GLY A 316 -19.02 4.32 -26.73
N LYS A 317 -20.12 5.09 -26.73
CA LYS A 317 -21.42 4.68 -27.27
C LYS A 317 -21.31 4.18 -28.71
N SER A 318 -21.62 2.90 -28.95
CA SER A 318 -22.59 2.48 -29.96
C SER A 318 -22.92 1.00 -29.78
N GLN A 319 -24.22 0.75 -29.63
CA GLN A 319 -24.95 -0.53 -29.67
C GLN A 319 -24.78 -1.51 -28.50
N ARG A 320 -25.95 -1.84 -27.93
CA ARG A 320 -26.24 -2.94 -26.99
C ARG A 320 -25.52 -4.22 -27.41
N LEU A 321 -24.95 -4.93 -26.43
CA LEU A 321 -25.21 -6.37 -26.18
C LEU A 321 -24.47 -6.79 -24.90
N GLU A 322 -25.17 -7.62 -24.12
CA GLU A 322 -24.72 -8.27 -22.89
C GLU A 322 -23.48 -9.14 -23.11
N CYS A 323 -22.66 -9.35 -22.06
CA CYS A 323 -21.71 -10.48 -22.00
C CYS A 323 -21.36 -10.84 -20.54
N TRP A 324 -21.95 -11.96 -20.10
CA TRP A 324 -21.35 -13.13 -19.45
C TRP A 324 -19.90 -13.05 -18.96
N TRP A 325 -19.74 -13.44 -17.70
CA TRP A 325 -18.50 -13.86 -17.06
C TRP A 325 -17.93 -15.12 -17.74
N ARG A 326 -16.64 -15.10 -18.10
CA ARG A 326 -15.78 -16.29 -18.07
C ARG A 326 -14.34 -15.92 -17.75
N SER A 327 -13.78 -16.80 -16.94
CA SER A 327 -12.48 -16.80 -16.29
C SER A 327 -11.29 -16.72 -17.25
N SER A 328 -10.16 -16.26 -16.70
CA SER A 328 -8.80 -16.38 -17.24
C SER A 328 -8.46 -15.45 -18.42
N PHE A 329 -7.80 -14.32 -18.11
CA PHE A 329 -6.92 -13.64 -19.06
C PHE A 329 -5.54 -13.45 -18.45
N LYS A 330 -4.56 -14.22 -18.97
CA LYS A 330 -3.15 -13.84 -18.93
C LYS A 330 -3.03 -12.45 -19.56
N ILE A 331 -2.31 -11.54 -18.90
CA ILE A 331 -1.85 -10.31 -19.54
C ILE A 331 -1.03 -10.74 -20.75
N CYS A 332 -1.51 -10.33 -21.91
CA CYS A 332 -1.00 -10.70 -23.22
C CYS A 332 0.47 -10.26 -23.37
N ASP A 333 1.30 -11.15 -23.93
CA ASP A 333 2.72 -10.97 -24.30
C ASP A 333 2.96 -9.88 -25.38
N LEU A 334 2.01 -8.97 -25.59
CA LEU A 334 2.08 -7.84 -26.53
C LEU A 334 2.47 -6.52 -25.84
N CYS A 335 2.53 -6.49 -24.52
CA CYS A 335 2.95 -5.34 -23.73
C CYS A 335 4.40 -5.54 -23.30
N ASN A 336 5.36 -5.14 -24.13
CA ASN A 336 6.77 -4.97 -23.72
C ASN A 336 6.89 -3.79 -22.73
N ILE A 337 6.31 -3.94 -21.54
CA ILE A 337 6.53 -3.09 -20.38
C ILE A 337 7.85 -3.60 -19.78
N PRO A 338 8.91 -2.79 -19.68
CA PRO A 338 10.18 -3.24 -19.12
C PRO A 338 9.96 -3.75 -17.68
N ASN A 339 10.53 -4.92 -17.39
CA ASN A 339 10.61 -5.53 -16.06
C ASN A 339 11.48 -4.68 -15.10
N PHE A 340 11.00 -3.50 -14.74
CA PHE A 340 11.59 -2.71 -13.67
C PHE A 340 10.52 -2.33 -12.65
N LEU A 341 10.64 -3.00 -11.49
CA LEU A 341 10.20 -2.64 -10.14
C LEU A 341 9.00 -3.42 -9.55
N PRO A 342 9.09 -3.80 -8.25
CA PRO A 342 8.02 -4.49 -7.53
C PRO A 342 6.79 -3.58 -7.39
N MET A 343 5.61 -4.12 -7.72
CA MET A 343 4.33 -3.39 -7.72
C MET A 343 3.90 -2.98 -6.29
N ARG A 344 4.39 -1.84 -5.80
CA ARG A 344 3.85 -1.20 -4.59
C ARG A 344 2.70 -0.25 -4.97
N ARG A 345 1.48 -0.62 -4.58
CA ARG A 345 0.22 0.17 -4.56
C ARG A 345 -0.04 1.05 -5.80
N VAL A 346 -0.61 0.46 -6.84
CA VAL A 346 -1.19 1.16 -8.00
C VAL A 346 -2.61 1.64 -7.66
N GLN A 347 -2.91 2.93 -7.86
CA GLN A 347 -4.21 3.54 -7.50
C GLN A 347 -5.19 3.61 -8.69
N ALA A 348 -4.70 3.64 -9.93
CA ALA A 348 -5.53 3.57 -11.13
C ALA A 348 -4.74 2.98 -12.31
N ILE A 349 -5.37 2.09 -13.09
CA ILE A 349 -4.90 1.62 -14.39
C ILE A 349 -6.06 1.82 -15.36
N LEU A 350 -5.89 2.69 -16.36
CA LEU A 350 -6.90 2.96 -17.38
C LEU A 350 -6.34 2.56 -18.74
N THR A 351 -6.92 1.54 -19.39
CA THR A 351 -6.48 1.07 -20.71
C THR A 351 -7.63 1.16 -21.71
N SER A 352 -7.45 1.86 -22.83
CA SER A 352 -8.48 2.01 -23.88
C SER A 352 -8.01 1.57 -25.26
N TYR A 353 -8.84 0.74 -25.93
CA TYR A 353 -8.65 0.26 -27.30
C TYR A 353 -9.96 0.44 -28.09
N SER A 354 -10.02 1.39 -29.03
CA SER A 354 -11.22 1.66 -29.84
C SER A 354 -10.90 2.50 -31.09
N LYS A 355 -11.83 2.60 -32.05
CA LYS A 355 -11.69 3.52 -33.20
C LYS A 355 -11.46 4.97 -32.75
N ALA A 356 -12.07 5.44 -31.66
CA ALA A 356 -11.75 6.72 -31.01
C ALA A 356 -11.80 6.55 -29.48
N SER A 357 -10.72 6.90 -28.78
CA SER A 357 -10.53 6.64 -27.34
C SER A 357 -10.38 7.93 -26.53
N THR A 358 -11.13 8.06 -25.44
CA THR A 358 -10.92 9.12 -24.42
C THR A 358 -10.68 8.46 -23.07
N SER A 359 -9.62 8.85 -22.38
CA SER A 359 -9.18 8.26 -21.11
C SER A 359 -8.83 9.37 -20.13
N GLU A 360 -9.75 9.66 -19.21
CA GLU A 360 -9.60 10.72 -18.21
C GLU A 360 -9.57 10.14 -16.80
N THR A 361 -8.66 10.63 -15.96
CA THR A 361 -8.59 10.27 -14.53
C THR A 361 -8.46 11.52 -13.68
N ILE A 362 -9.38 11.67 -12.72
CA ILE A 362 -9.37 12.74 -11.71
C ILE A 362 -9.16 12.08 -10.35
N SER A 363 -8.09 12.44 -9.64
CA SER A 363 -7.75 11.85 -8.34
C SER A 363 -7.47 12.92 -7.28
N ALA A 364 -7.80 12.63 -6.02
CA ALA A 364 -7.48 13.45 -4.85
C ALA A 364 -6.97 12.54 -3.72
N THR A 365 -5.71 12.71 -3.31
CA THR A 365 -5.02 11.79 -2.39
C THR A 365 -4.70 12.45 -1.05
N ARG A 366 -5.37 12.00 0.02
CA ARG A 366 -5.15 12.47 1.41
C ARG A 366 -4.23 11.56 2.24
N SER A 367 -3.59 10.58 1.59
CA SER A 367 -2.84 9.48 2.20
C SER A 367 -1.43 9.88 2.65
N LYS A 368 -0.89 9.21 3.69
CA LYS A 368 0.53 9.26 4.06
C LYS A 368 1.41 8.33 3.22
N ALA A 369 0.82 7.50 2.35
CA ALA A 369 1.51 6.51 1.52
C ALA A 369 1.72 7.00 0.08
N SER A 370 2.81 6.56 -0.56
CA SER A 370 3.11 6.85 -1.97
C SER A 370 2.04 6.29 -2.91
N THR A 371 1.76 7.04 -3.98
CA THR A 371 0.67 6.76 -4.92
C THR A 371 1.22 6.59 -6.33
N THR A 372 0.79 5.57 -7.07
CA THR A 372 1.14 5.38 -8.49
C THR A 372 -0.11 5.34 -9.38
N ILE A 373 -0.15 6.12 -10.46
CA ILE A 373 -1.26 6.18 -11.43
C ILE A 373 -0.73 5.75 -12.80
N TYR A 374 -1.40 4.82 -13.49
CA TYR A 374 -1.11 4.39 -14.86
C TYR A 374 -2.29 4.68 -15.79
N ILE A 375 -2.02 5.32 -16.92
CA ILE A 375 -2.99 5.53 -17.99
C ILE A 375 -2.35 5.12 -19.31
N HIS A 376 -2.99 4.24 -20.07
CA HIS A 376 -2.53 3.74 -21.37
C HIS A 376 -3.66 3.83 -22.40
N SER A 377 -3.37 4.38 -23.58
CA SER A 377 -4.31 4.35 -24.71
C SER A 377 -3.57 3.90 -25.95
N ALA A 378 -4.12 2.92 -26.67
CA ALA A 378 -3.43 2.35 -27.81
C ALA A 378 -4.35 1.92 -28.95
N ASN A 379 -3.77 1.86 -30.16
CA ASN A 379 -4.41 1.33 -31.37
C ASN A 379 -5.73 2.05 -31.74
N SER A 380 -5.75 3.40 -31.69
CA SER A 380 -6.95 4.20 -32.01
C SER A 380 -6.75 5.19 -33.17
N SER A 381 -7.83 5.57 -33.85
CA SER A 381 -7.78 6.63 -34.88
C SER A 381 -7.67 8.04 -34.27
N SER A 382 -8.10 8.21 -33.03
CA SER A 382 -7.90 9.42 -32.22
C SER A 382 -7.92 9.04 -30.74
N SER A 383 -6.88 9.41 -29.97
CA SER A 383 -6.80 9.19 -28.52
C SER A 383 -6.65 10.50 -27.74
N THR A 384 -7.52 10.77 -26.77
CA THR A 384 -7.35 11.85 -25.79
C THR A 384 -7.14 11.25 -24.40
N THR A 385 -5.98 11.49 -23.79
CA THR A 385 -5.60 10.94 -22.50
C THR A 385 -5.29 12.06 -21.51
N GLN A 386 -5.96 12.10 -20.36
CA GLN A 386 -5.85 13.20 -19.38
C GLN A 386 -5.77 12.71 -17.93
N ALA A 387 -4.84 13.27 -17.15
CA ALA A 387 -4.77 13.11 -15.70
C ALA A 387 -4.84 14.47 -14.99
N ILE A 388 -5.78 14.63 -14.05
CA ILE A 388 -5.96 15.84 -13.22
C ILE A 388 -5.82 15.49 -11.73
N LEU A 389 -4.95 16.19 -10.99
CA LEU A 389 -4.72 16.00 -9.54
C LEU A 389 -4.78 17.35 -8.80
N THR A 390 -5.66 17.52 -7.79
CA THR A 390 -5.87 18.81 -7.07
C THR A 390 -5.52 18.73 -5.56
N SER A 391 -5.21 19.87 -4.89
CA SER A 391 -4.64 19.91 -3.51
C SER A 391 -4.82 21.18 -2.55
N TYR A 392 -5.79 21.33 -1.59
CA TYR A 392 -5.92 22.33 -0.44
C TYR A 392 -6.24 21.86 1.04
N SER A 393 -5.88 22.67 2.09
CA SER A 393 -6.19 22.50 3.54
C SER A 393 -6.87 23.72 4.25
N LYS A 394 -8.05 23.49 4.87
CA LYS A 394 -8.95 24.33 5.73
C LYS A 394 -8.59 25.81 6.07
N ALA A 395 -9.38 26.75 5.52
CA ALA A 395 -10.33 27.67 6.20
C ALA A 395 -10.98 28.61 5.15
N SER A 396 -12.27 28.92 5.32
CA SER A 396 -13.21 29.75 4.51
C SER A 396 -13.93 29.10 3.31
N THR A 397 -15.20 29.51 3.18
CA THR A 397 -16.29 29.02 2.34
C THR A 397 -16.23 29.58 0.92
N SER A 398 -15.84 28.77 -0.06
CA SER A 398 -16.35 28.77 -1.45
C SER A 398 -15.73 27.59 -2.22
N GLU A 399 -16.34 27.25 -3.35
CA GLU A 399 -16.23 25.99 -4.10
C GLU A 399 -14.80 25.54 -4.53
N THR A 400 -14.55 24.23 -4.33
CA THR A 400 -13.65 23.32 -5.09
C THR A 400 -12.11 23.42 -4.92
N ILE A 401 -11.44 22.23 -4.85
CA ILE A 401 -9.97 21.89 -4.99
C ILE A 401 -9.24 21.49 -3.65
N TYR A 402 -8.80 20.21 -3.42
CA TYR A 402 -8.44 19.58 -2.08
C TYR A 402 -7.15 18.70 -1.96
N ALA A 403 -6.37 18.77 -0.84
CA ALA A 403 -4.88 18.57 -0.61
C ALA A 403 -4.22 17.18 -0.62
N THR A 404 -2.95 17.13 -1.08
CA THR A 404 -1.92 16.19 -0.58
C THR A 404 -1.36 16.62 0.77
N ARG A 405 -1.30 15.68 1.72
CA ARG A 405 -0.69 15.87 3.05
C ARG A 405 0.71 15.24 3.10
N SER A 406 1.57 15.87 3.89
CA SER A 406 3.00 15.59 4.07
C SER A 406 3.34 14.12 4.36
N LYS A 407 4.26 13.56 3.53
CA LYS A 407 5.03 12.29 3.60
C LYS A 407 4.89 11.34 2.38
N ALA A 408 3.98 11.61 1.42
CA ALA A 408 3.75 10.73 0.27
C ALA A 408 4.47 11.18 -1.01
N SER A 409 5.02 10.24 -1.79
CA SER A 409 5.51 10.46 -3.16
C SER A 409 4.43 10.06 -4.18
N THR A 410 4.16 10.89 -5.19
CA THR A 410 3.18 10.56 -6.25
C THR A 410 3.89 10.31 -7.57
N THR A 411 3.63 9.18 -8.21
CA THR A 411 4.16 8.84 -9.54
C THR A 411 3.01 8.66 -10.53
N ILE A 412 3.10 9.29 -11.70
CA ILE A 412 2.08 9.21 -12.75
C ILE A 412 2.73 8.74 -14.03
N TYR A 413 2.17 7.71 -14.66
CA TYR A 413 2.56 7.19 -15.95
C TYR A 413 1.41 7.37 -16.93
N ILE A 414 1.67 8.05 -18.05
CA ILE A 414 0.71 8.23 -19.14
C ILE A 414 1.36 7.80 -20.45
N TYR A 415 0.78 6.79 -21.08
CA TYR A 415 1.26 6.20 -22.32
C TYR A 415 0.21 6.33 -23.43
N SER A 416 0.61 6.77 -24.61
CA SER A 416 -0.23 6.77 -25.82
C SER A 416 0.56 6.19 -26.99
N THR A 417 0.13 5.04 -27.52
CA THR A 417 0.91 4.28 -28.52
C THR A 417 0.09 3.88 -29.73
N ASN A 418 0.66 3.95 -30.94
CA ASN A 418 0.02 3.47 -32.17
C ASN A 418 -1.32 4.18 -32.50
N SER A 419 -1.35 5.52 -32.42
CA SER A 419 -2.56 6.32 -32.70
C SER A 419 -2.41 7.18 -33.97
N ARG A 420 -3.46 7.33 -34.79
CA ARG A 420 -3.38 8.30 -35.92
C ARG A 420 -3.29 9.75 -35.40
N SER A 421 -3.98 10.08 -34.32
CA SER A 421 -3.86 11.36 -33.60
C SER A 421 -3.89 11.10 -32.09
N SER A 422 -2.97 11.68 -31.32
CA SER A 422 -2.93 11.59 -29.86
C SER A 422 -2.87 12.95 -29.19
N THR A 423 -3.68 13.16 -28.14
CA THR A 423 -3.58 14.30 -27.22
C THR A 423 -3.41 13.79 -25.80
N THR A 424 -2.28 14.10 -25.18
CA THR A 424 -1.97 13.65 -23.82
C THR A 424 -1.79 14.85 -22.89
N LYS A 425 -2.48 14.87 -21.75
CA LYS A 425 -2.45 15.98 -20.78
C LYS A 425 -2.19 15.48 -19.35
N ALA A 426 -1.26 16.11 -18.64
CA ALA A 426 -1.03 15.90 -17.21
C ALA A 426 -1.09 17.23 -16.46
N ILE A 427 -1.93 17.33 -15.43
CA ILE A 427 -2.13 18.56 -14.66
C ILE A 427 -2.01 18.29 -13.14
N PRO A 428 -0.79 18.14 -12.59
CA PRO A 428 -0.57 18.01 -11.14
C PRO A 428 -0.51 19.37 -10.39
N ALA A 429 -0.95 19.37 -9.13
CA ALA A 429 -0.67 20.43 -8.17
C ALA A 429 -0.09 19.83 -6.87
N THR A 430 1.11 20.26 -6.46
CA THR A 430 1.83 19.71 -5.30
C THR A 430 2.09 20.77 -4.23
N HIS A 431 1.77 20.48 -2.97
CA HIS A 431 1.97 21.40 -1.84
C HIS A 431 2.51 20.65 -0.61
N SER A 432 3.49 21.22 0.10
CA SER A 432 3.97 20.69 1.39
C SER A 432 3.83 21.70 2.54
N ARG A 433 3.70 21.23 3.79
CA ARG A 433 3.44 22.09 4.96
C ARG A 433 4.72 22.84 5.39
N PRO A 434 4.66 24.16 5.64
CA PRO A 434 5.84 24.96 5.97
C PRO A 434 6.45 24.72 7.37
N HIS A 435 5.71 24.14 8.32
CA HIS A 435 6.11 24.08 9.75
C HIS A 435 6.66 22.74 10.27
N THR A 436 6.95 21.76 9.40
CA THR A 436 7.55 20.48 9.83
C THR A 436 8.99 20.38 9.32
N THR A 437 9.94 20.13 10.23
CA THR A 437 11.38 20.09 9.95
C THR A 437 11.82 18.92 9.06
N HIS A 438 10.98 17.89 8.85
CA HIS A 438 11.35 16.66 8.11
C HIS A 438 10.31 16.11 7.12
N SER A 439 9.50 16.94 6.45
CA SER A 439 8.54 16.44 5.45
C SER A 439 8.72 17.03 4.05
N LYS A 440 9.10 16.18 3.08
CA LYS A 440 9.22 16.52 1.64
C LYS A 440 8.18 15.71 0.87
N ALA A 441 7.35 16.39 0.09
CA ALA A 441 6.43 15.76 -0.86
C ALA A 441 7.05 15.86 -2.26
N SER A 442 6.99 14.77 -3.02
CA SER A 442 7.53 14.71 -4.37
C SER A 442 6.49 14.19 -5.36
N THR A 443 6.49 14.75 -6.56
CA THR A 443 5.65 14.31 -7.67
C THR A 443 6.53 13.99 -8.87
N THR A 444 6.42 12.79 -9.42
CA THR A 444 7.12 12.35 -10.64
C THR A 444 6.10 11.99 -11.71
N ILE A 445 6.31 12.47 -12.94
CA ILE A 445 5.40 12.23 -14.05
C ILE A 445 6.18 11.70 -15.24
N TYR A 446 5.69 10.63 -15.85
CA TYR A 446 6.16 10.07 -17.10
C TYR A 446 5.04 10.16 -18.12
N ILE A 447 5.28 10.90 -19.20
CA ILE A 447 4.37 10.97 -20.34
C ILE A 447 5.11 10.45 -21.56
N GLN A 448 4.60 9.40 -22.19
CA GLN A 448 5.19 8.83 -23.39
C GLN A 448 4.15 8.72 -24.50
N SER A 449 4.44 9.29 -25.67
CA SER A 449 3.62 9.15 -26.87
C SER A 449 4.45 8.59 -28.00
N THR A 450 4.14 7.39 -28.49
CA THR A 450 4.94 6.72 -29.52
C THR A 450 4.12 6.23 -30.71
N ASN A 451 4.76 6.19 -31.88
CA ASN A 451 4.17 5.66 -33.11
C ASN A 451 2.86 6.35 -33.52
N SER A 452 2.81 7.70 -33.42
CA SER A 452 1.62 8.48 -33.75
C SER A 452 1.78 9.30 -35.03
N ARG A 453 0.77 9.38 -35.91
CA ARG A 453 0.88 10.27 -37.08
C ARG A 453 0.90 11.75 -36.64
N SER A 454 0.07 12.14 -35.69
CA SER A 454 0.17 13.42 -34.98
C SER A 454 0.07 13.22 -33.47
N SER A 455 0.95 13.83 -32.68
CA SER A 455 0.86 13.81 -31.21
C SER A 455 0.92 15.21 -30.60
N THR A 456 0.10 15.47 -29.60
CA THR A 456 0.12 16.69 -28.78
C THR A 456 0.24 16.32 -27.31
N THR A 457 1.34 16.65 -26.68
CA THR A 457 1.60 16.36 -25.26
C THR A 457 1.66 17.65 -24.45
N LYS A 458 0.89 17.74 -23.37
CA LYS A 458 0.85 18.90 -22.48
C LYS A 458 1.06 18.48 -21.03
N ALA A 459 2.04 19.07 -20.36
CA ALA A 459 2.23 18.96 -18.92
C ALA A 459 2.08 20.35 -18.28
N ILE A 460 1.17 20.49 -17.32
CA ILE A 460 0.91 21.76 -16.61
C ILE A 460 1.05 21.48 -15.12
N SER A 461 2.11 21.98 -14.47
CA SER A 461 2.37 21.68 -13.06
C SER A 461 2.45 22.92 -12.20
N THR A 462 1.93 22.83 -10.98
CA THR A 462 2.17 23.82 -9.93
C THR A 462 2.82 23.19 -8.71
N THR A 463 3.87 23.83 -8.18
CA THR A 463 4.64 23.33 -7.03
C THR A 463 4.77 24.43 -5.97
N HIS A 464 4.39 24.13 -4.73
CA HIS A 464 4.40 25.09 -3.62
C HIS A 464 5.18 24.59 -2.41
N SER A 465 5.80 25.53 -1.66
CA SER A 465 6.49 25.27 -0.39
C SER A 465 7.65 24.29 -0.55
N LYS A 466 7.95 23.37 0.39
CA LYS A 466 9.09 22.42 0.31
C LYS A 466 8.91 21.24 -0.69
N ALA A 467 7.97 21.31 -1.63
CA ALA A 467 7.66 20.20 -2.54
C ALA A 467 8.58 20.18 -3.77
N SER A 468 8.87 19.01 -4.32
CA SER A 468 9.63 18.86 -5.58
C SER A 468 8.80 18.18 -6.65
N THR A 469 9.05 18.55 -7.91
CA THR A 469 8.36 17.97 -9.07
C THR A 469 9.37 17.57 -10.14
N THR A 470 9.23 16.36 -10.68
CA THR A 470 10.00 15.89 -11.84
C THR A 470 9.07 15.44 -12.96
N ILE A 471 9.29 15.91 -14.18
CA ILE A 471 8.45 15.58 -15.34
C ILE A 471 9.33 15.03 -16.46
N TYR A 472 9.02 13.84 -16.93
CA TYR A 472 9.60 13.20 -18.11
C TYR A 472 8.55 13.17 -19.21
N ILE A 473 8.86 13.76 -20.36
CA ILE A 473 8.03 13.71 -21.56
C ILE A 473 8.86 13.09 -22.67
N HIS A 474 8.37 12.00 -23.25
CA HIS A 474 8.99 11.36 -24.41
C HIS A 474 7.98 11.25 -25.55
N SER A 475 8.31 11.83 -26.70
CA SER A 475 7.54 11.66 -27.94
C SER A 475 8.43 10.99 -28.98
N ALA A 476 8.02 9.83 -29.50
CA ALA A 476 8.86 9.06 -30.43
C ALA A 476 8.11 8.56 -31.67
N ASN A 477 8.83 8.46 -32.79
CA ASN A 477 8.33 7.85 -34.03
C ASN A 477 7.03 8.52 -34.55
N SER A 478 6.95 9.85 -34.51
CA SER A 478 5.75 10.59 -34.93
C SER A 478 5.92 11.34 -36.26
N SER A 479 4.87 11.47 -37.08
CA SER A 479 5.01 12.36 -38.26
C SER A 479 5.04 13.84 -37.83
N SER A 480 4.19 14.24 -36.88
CA SER A 480 4.27 15.55 -36.22
C SER A 480 4.07 15.39 -34.72
N SER A 481 4.91 16.04 -33.90
CA SER A 481 4.77 16.01 -32.43
C SER A 481 4.85 17.42 -31.84
N THR A 482 3.84 17.82 -31.07
CA THR A 482 3.81 19.09 -30.34
C THR A 482 3.86 18.82 -28.84
N THR A 483 4.90 19.28 -28.16
CA THR A 483 5.05 19.15 -26.71
C THR A 483 5.00 20.51 -26.04
N GLN A 484 4.20 20.66 -24.99
CA GLN A 484 4.15 21.88 -24.19
C GLN A 484 4.26 21.56 -22.70
N ALA A 485 5.21 22.20 -22.02
CA ALA A 485 5.39 22.12 -20.58
C ALA A 485 5.19 23.52 -19.97
N ILE A 486 4.21 23.69 -19.09
CA ILE A 486 3.94 24.92 -18.34
C ILE A 486 4.14 24.63 -16.86
N LEU A 487 4.94 25.45 -16.19
CA LEU A 487 5.31 25.22 -14.80
C LEU A 487 5.23 26.51 -13.99
N ALA A 488 4.64 26.43 -12.80
CA ALA A 488 4.75 27.47 -11.78
C ALA A 488 5.28 26.89 -10.47
N SER A 489 6.44 27.38 -10.02
CA SER A 489 7.08 26.95 -8.77
C SER A 489 7.22 28.13 -7.81
N TYR A 490 6.67 27.98 -6.59
CA TYR A 490 6.62 29.04 -5.59
C TYR A 490 7.18 28.60 -4.23
N SER A 491 8.21 29.32 -3.76
CA SER A 491 8.79 29.11 -2.43
C SER A 491 8.26 30.08 -1.38
N LYS A 492 7.71 29.53 -0.28
CA LYS A 492 7.30 30.26 0.94
C LYS A 492 8.15 29.90 2.17
N ALA A 493 9.24 29.14 2.01
CA ALA A 493 9.94 28.51 3.14
C ALA A 493 10.68 29.53 4.03
N SER A 494 10.43 29.47 5.34
CA SER A 494 11.16 30.21 6.39
C SER A 494 12.44 29.51 6.86
N THR A 495 12.83 28.40 6.21
CA THR A 495 13.97 27.54 6.55
C THR A 495 14.93 27.43 5.35
N PRO A 496 16.24 27.22 5.55
CA PRO A 496 17.25 27.14 4.50
C PRO A 496 17.13 25.83 3.70
N GLU A 497 16.14 25.71 2.82
CA GLU A 497 16.01 24.56 1.92
C GLU A 497 15.65 25.00 0.49
N THR A 498 16.27 24.33 -0.49
CA THR A 498 16.11 24.64 -1.92
C THR A 498 15.00 23.78 -2.53
N ILE A 499 14.06 24.42 -3.23
CA ILE A 499 13.06 23.70 -4.06
C ILE A 499 13.67 23.36 -5.40
N PHE A 500 13.46 22.13 -5.86
CA PHE A 500 13.89 21.69 -7.19
C PHE A 500 12.68 21.29 -8.03
N THR A 501 12.59 21.87 -9.23
CA THR A 501 11.72 21.34 -10.29
C THR A 501 12.57 20.96 -11.49
N THR A 502 12.43 19.73 -11.96
CA THR A 502 13.22 19.21 -13.09
C THR A 502 12.31 18.70 -14.20
N ILE A 503 12.60 19.08 -15.44
CA ILE A 503 11.84 18.63 -16.60
C ILE A 503 12.79 18.04 -17.63
N TYR A 504 12.44 16.89 -18.17
CA TYR A 504 13.09 16.24 -19.29
C TYR A 504 12.09 16.11 -20.43
N ILE A 505 12.41 16.69 -21.59
CA ILE A 505 11.62 16.58 -22.81
C ILE A 505 12.49 15.94 -23.88
N TYR A 506 12.10 14.74 -24.31
CA TYR A 506 12.74 13.99 -25.38
C TYR A 506 11.79 13.88 -26.56
N SER A 507 12.24 14.27 -27.75
CA SER A 507 11.51 14.08 -29.01
C SER A 507 12.41 13.35 -30.01
N THR A 508 12.06 12.13 -30.40
CA THR A 508 12.95 11.25 -31.17
C THR A 508 12.28 10.69 -32.42
N ASN A 509 13.00 10.64 -33.55
CA ASN A 509 12.51 10.05 -34.80
C ASN A 509 11.21 10.68 -35.33
N SER A 510 11.07 12.01 -35.25
CA SER A 510 9.86 12.72 -35.73
C SER A 510 10.08 13.43 -37.06
N ARG A 511 9.11 13.45 -38.00
CA ARG A 511 9.29 14.30 -39.21
C ARG A 511 9.30 15.78 -38.84
N SER A 512 8.37 16.22 -38.00
CA SER A 512 8.42 17.55 -37.37
C SER A 512 8.16 17.47 -35.87
N SER A 513 8.91 18.24 -35.07
CA SER A 513 8.71 18.32 -33.62
C SER A 513 8.72 19.77 -33.13
N THR A 514 7.66 20.19 -32.44
CA THR A 514 7.56 21.52 -31.81
C THR A 514 7.52 21.36 -30.30
N THR A 515 8.45 21.99 -29.58
CA THR A 515 8.50 21.97 -28.11
C THR A 515 8.35 23.39 -27.57
N LYS A 516 7.46 23.59 -26.59
CA LYS A 516 7.29 24.84 -25.86
C LYS A 516 7.44 24.62 -24.36
N ALA A 517 8.39 25.28 -23.71
CA ALA A 517 8.58 25.20 -22.26
C ALA A 517 8.44 26.59 -21.61
N ILE A 518 7.57 26.72 -20.63
CA ILE A 518 7.29 27.98 -19.92
C ILE A 518 7.46 27.74 -18.42
N PRO A 519 8.69 27.84 -17.88
CA PRO A 519 8.91 27.79 -16.44
C PRO A 519 8.72 29.17 -15.81
N THR A 520 7.96 29.23 -14.73
CA THR A 520 7.85 30.40 -13.86
C THR A 520 8.31 30.02 -12.45
N THR A 521 9.33 30.70 -11.94
CA THR A 521 9.90 30.42 -10.61
C THR A 521 9.90 31.69 -9.76
N HIS A 522 9.35 31.60 -8.55
CA HIS A 522 9.24 32.74 -7.65
C HIS A 522 9.58 32.36 -6.20
N SER A 523 10.33 33.22 -5.50
CA SER A 523 10.62 33.11 -4.05
C SER A 523 10.27 34.40 -3.29
N ARG A 524 9.79 34.28 -2.05
CA ARG A 524 9.38 35.44 -1.23
C ARG A 524 10.60 36.32 -0.86
N PRO A 525 10.53 37.67 -0.94
CA PRO A 525 11.71 38.55 -0.83
C PRO A 525 12.40 38.63 0.56
N HIS A 526 11.72 38.23 1.64
CA HIS A 526 12.14 38.55 3.03
C HIS A 526 12.89 37.44 3.77
N THR A 527 13.35 36.38 3.08
CA THR A 527 14.13 35.31 3.71
C THR A 527 15.47 35.18 3.00
N THR A 528 16.57 35.41 3.72
CA THR A 528 17.96 35.29 3.23
C THR A 528 18.34 33.87 2.79
N HIS A 529 17.48 32.87 3.03
CA HIS A 529 17.83 31.46 2.92
C HIS A 529 16.91 30.60 2.01
N SER A 530 15.87 31.15 1.39
CA SER A 530 15.03 30.36 0.46
C SER A 530 15.47 30.54 -1.00
N LYS A 531 15.79 29.43 -1.67
CA LYS A 531 16.15 29.37 -3.10
C LYS A 531 15.19 28.43 -3.81
N ALA A 532 14.68 28.81 -4.98
CA ALA A 532 13.96 27.89 -5.86
C ALA A 532 14.74 27.74 -7.16
N SER A 533 14.92 26.50 -7.58
CA SER A 533 15.66 26.14 -8.79
C SER A 533 14.79 25.33 -9.74
N THR A 534 14.81 25.73 -11.01
CA THR A 534 14.13 25.02 -12.09
C THR A 534 15.16 24.60 -13.13
N THR A 535 15.23 23.31 -13.44
CA THR A 535 16.11 22.77 -14.49
C THR A 535 15.30 22.13 -15.59
N ILE A 536 15.59 22.47 -16.85
CA ILE A 536 14.90 21.91 -18.02
C ILE A 536 15.94 21.34 -18.98
N TYR A 537 15.75 20.08 -19.34
CA TYR A 537 16.48 19.39 -20.40
C TYR A 537 15.53 19.17 -21.57
N ILE A 538 15.90 19.67 -22.74
CA ILE A 538 15.17 19.45 -24.00
C ILE A 538 16.12 18.79 -24.98
N HIS A 539 15.76 17.60 -25.47
CA HIS A 539 16.53 16.89 -26.46
C HIS A 539 15.63 16.48 -27.63
N SER A 540 15.99 16.96 -28.83
CA SER A 540 15.41 16.50 -30.09
C SER A 540 16.41 15.67 -30.87
N ALA A 541 16.05 14.45 -31.29
CA ALA A 541 16.93 13.55 -32.01
C ALA A 541 16.29 12.97 -33.27
N ASN A 542 17.07 12.85 -34.35
CA ASN A 542 16.68 12.21 -35.61
C ASN A 542 15.39 12.82 -36.21
N SER A 543 15.21 14.14 -36.13
CA SER A 543 14.03 14.83 -36.64
C SER A 543 14.27 15.50 -38.00
N ARG A 544 13.30 15.54 -38.93
CA ARG A 544 13.52 16.34 -40.17
C ARG A 544 13.48 17.84 -39.85
N SER A 545 12.55 18.29 -39.01
CA SER A 545 12.54 19.65 -38.46
C SER A 545 12.21 19.66 -36.97
N SER A 546 12.90 20.49 -36.20
CA SER A 546 12.63 20.67 -34.77
C SER A 546 12.56 22.14 -34.38
N THR A 547 11.45 22.60 -33.80
CA THR A 547 11.30 23.95 -33.26
C THR A 547 11.18 23.89 -31.74
N THR A 548 12.02 24.63 -31.02
CA THR A 548 11.97 24.71 -29.55
C THR A 548 11.79 26.16 -29.12
N GLN A 549 10.75 26.45 -28.35
CA GLN A 549 10.52 27.76 -27.75
C GLN A 549 10.56 27.65 -26.22
N THR A 550 11.37 28.47 -25.55
CA THR A 550 11.44 28.49 -24.08
C THR A 550 11.18 29.89 -23.55
N ILE A 551 10.25 30.04 -22.62
CA ILE A 551 9.87 31.34 -22.03
C ILE A 551 10.09 31.30 -20.51
N PRO A 552 11.34 31.38 -20.02
CA PRO A 552 11.59 31.40 -18.59
C PRO A 552 11.24 32.74 -17.95
N ALA A 553 10.46 32.67 -16.86
CA ALA A 553 10.16 33.79 -15.99
C ALA A 553 10.72 33.52 -14.58
N SER A 554 11.70 34.30 -14.13
CA SER A 554 12.35 34.11 -12.83
C SER A 554 12.36 35.40 -12.01
N TYR A 555 11.98 35.31 -10.75
CA TYR A 555 11.86 36.46 -9.84
C TYR A 555 12.63 36.19 -8.55
N SER A 556 13.20 37.23 -7.91
CA SER A 556 13.87 37.12 -6.60
C SER A 556 15.07 36.16 -6.64
N ASN A 557 15.49 35.57 -5.52
CA ASN A 557 16.65 34.66 -5.39
C ASN A 557 16.40 33.26 -6.01
N THR A 558 16.04 33.20 -7.29
CA THR A 558 15.74 31.95 -8.02
C THR A 558 16.75 31.69 -9.14
N SER A 559 16.95 30.41 -9.46
CA SER A 559 17.81 29.99 -10.57
C SER A 559 17.04 29.14 -11.58
N THR A 560 17.15 29.47 -12.86
CA THR A 560 16.60 28.64 -13.94
C THR A 560 17.73 28.18 -14.87
N THR A 561 17.87 26.87 -15.04
CA THR A 561 18.87 26.29 -15.94
C THR A 561 18.19 25.56 -17.09
N ILE A 562 18.56 25.87 -18.34
CA ILE A 562 17.97 25.28 -19.53
C ILE A 562 19.05 24.68 -20.42
N TYR A 563 18.98 23.37 -20.63
CA TYR A 563 19.80 22.60 -21.56
C TYR A 563 18.97 22.23 -22.78
N ILE A 564 19.42 22.64 -23.97
CA ILE A 564 18.77 22.31 -25.24
C ILE A 564 19.76 21.58 -26.11
N ARG A 565 19.42 20.36 -26.54
CA ARG A 565 20.24 19.56 -27.44
C ARG A 565 19.44 19.15 -28.67
N SER A 566 20.01 19.33 -29.86
CA SER A 566 19.49 18.76 -31.11
C SER A 566 20.54 17.88 -31.78
N THR A 567 20.19 16.63 -32.09
CA THR A 567 21.09 15.64 -32.67
C THR A 567 20.50 15.06 -33.96
N ASN A 568 21.27 14.98 -35.05
CA ASN A 568 20.84 14.36 -36.32
C ASN A 568 19.55 14.96 -36.90
N SER A 569 19.33 16.27 -36.75
CA SER A 569 18.14 16.96 -37.26
C SER A 569 18.43 17.65 -38.59
N ARG A 570 17.55 17.58 -39.61
CA ARG A 570 17.83 18.29 -40.88
C ARG A 570 17.73 19.81 -40.71
N SER A 571 16.75 20.31 -39.96
CA SER A 571 16.66 21.71 -39.55
C SER A 571 16.22 21.85 -38.09
N SER A 572 16.79 22.81 -37.37
CA SER A 572 16.45 23.07 -35.97
C SER A 572 16.39 24.55 -35.64
N THR A 573 15.25 25.02 -35.12
CA THR A 573 15.06 26.40 -34.67
C THR A 573 14.86 26.43 -33.17
N THR A 574 15.62 27.25 -32.46
CA THR A 574 15.48 27.47 -31.01
C THR A 574 15.21 28.94 -30.73
N GLU A 575 14.12 29.24 -30.05
CA GLU A 575 13.75 30.58 -29.60
C GLU A 575 13.67 30.61 -28.07
N THR A 576 14.27 31.63 -27.46
CA THR A 576 14.18 31.82 -26.01
C THR A 576 13.80 33.25 -25.68
N ILE A 577 12.71 33.42 -24.94
CA ILE A 577 12.21 34.73 -24.50
C ILE A 577 12.38 34.81 -22.98
N LEU A 578 13.33 35.60 -22.50
CA LEU A 578 13.64 35.68 -21.06
C LEU A 578 12.86 36.82 -20.40
N ALA A 579 12.24 36.53 -19.25
CA ALA A 579 11.62 37.52 -18.37
C ALA A 579 12.21 37.37 -16.94
N THR A 580 13.23 38.17 -16.61
CA THR A 580 13.94 38.05 -15.32
C THR A 580 13.89 39.33 -14.50
N HIS A 581 13.58 39.21 -13.21
CA HIS A 581 13.60 40.30 -12.22
C HIS A 581 14.87 40.29 -11.36
N SER A 582 15.13 41.40 -10.65
CA SER A 582 16.34 41.60 -9.84
C SER A 582 16.62 40.43 -8.87
N LYS A 583 17.89 39.99 -8.84
CA LYS A 583 18.45 38.86 -8.05
C LYS A 583 18.21 37.43 -8.57
N ALA A 584 17.51 37.24 -9.70
CA ALA A 584 17.37 35.93 -10.33
C ALA A 584 18.51 35.63 -11.31
N SER A 585 18.94 34.37 -11.41
CA SER A 585 19.92 33.90 -12.39
C SER A 585 19.30 32.95 -13.41
N THR A 586 19.69 33.07 -14.68
CA THR A 586 19.31 32.11 -15.73
C THR A 586 20.55 31.66 -16.49
N THR A 587 20.77 30.34 -16.55
CA THR A 587 21.88 29.71 -17.28
C THR A 587 21.32 28.90 -18.44
N LYS A 588 21.90 29.08 -19.63
CA LYS A 588 21.46 28.40 -20.85
C LYS A 588 22.64 27.75 -21.56
N ALA A 589 22.49 26.47 -21.90
CA ALA A 589 23.43 25.73 -22.73
C ALA A 589 22.69 25.12 -23.94
N ILE A 590 23.12 25.48 -25.15
CA ILE A 590 22.54 24.98 -26.40
C ILE A 590 23.59 24.22 -27.20
N PHE A 591 23.25 23.00 -27.60
CA PHE A 591 24.11 22.13 -28.39
C PHE A 591 23.36 21.63 -29.63
N ALA A 592 23.95 21.81 -30.80
CA ALA A 592 23.48 21.22 -32.05
C ALA A 592 24.60 20.39 -32.68
N THR A 593 24.36 19.09 -32.83
CA THR A 593 25.33 18.13 -33.36
C THR A 593 24.71 17.41 -34.56
N TYR A 594 25.40 17.40 -35.71
CA TYR A 594 24.89 16.80 -36.96
C TYR A 594 23.56 17.43 -37.45
N SER A 595 23.45 18.76 -37.42
CA SER A 595 22.33 19.51 -38.00
C SER A 595 22.73 20.19 -39.31
N LYS A 596 21.90 20.10 -40.36
CA LYS A 596 22.21 20.77 -41.65
C LYS A 596 21.91 22.28 -41.62
N ALA A 597 20.99 22.73 -40.76
CA ALA A 597 20.66 24.14 -40.56
C ALA A 597 20.15 24.38 -39.13
N ALA A 598 20.86 25.18 -38.33
CA ALA A 598 20.47 25.51 -36.96
C ALA A 598 20.34 27.03 -36.77
N THR A 599 19.20 27.49 -36.23
CA THR A 599 18.92 28.90 -35.94
C THR A 599 18.60 29.06 -34.46
N THR A 600 19.27 29.99 -33.77
CA THR A 600 19.00 30.32 -32.37
C THR A 600 18.66 31.80 -32.24
N ILE A 601 17.53 32.10 -31.61
CA ILE A 601 17.05 33.46 -31.33
C ILE A 601 16.88 33.59 -29.82
N SER A 602 17.47 34.62 -29.21
CA SER A 602 17.29 34.92 -27.78
C SER A 602 16.82 36.37 -27.63
N ILE A 603 15.67 36.58 -26.99
CA ILE A 603 15.03 37.88 -26.78
C ILE A 603 15.00 38.15 -25.27
N PRO A 604 15.81 39.10 -24.76
CA PRO A 604 15.75 39.50 -23.36
C PRO A 604 14.62 40.52 -23.12
N SER A 605 13.87 40.34 -22.02
CA SER A 605 12.99 41.37 -21.44
C SER A 605 13.38 41.54 -19.97
N SER A 606 13.96 42.69 -19.61
CA SER A 606 14.42 42.97 -18.24
C SER A 606 14.17 44.42 -17.86
N HIS A 607 13.79 44.66 -16.59
CA HIS A 607 13.67 46.01 -16.03
C HIS A 607 14.94 46.52 -15.31
N THR A 608 16.05 45.77 -15.25
CA THR A 608 17.41 46.19 -14.83
C THR A 608 18.37 44.97 -14.84
N SER A 609 19.69 45.21 -14.92
CA SER A 609 20.77 44.25 -15.26
C SER A 609 20.78 42.92 -14.46
N PRO A 610 20.39 41.78 -15.07
CA PRO A 610 20.52 40.43 -14.50
C PRO A 610 21.85 39.73 -14.87
N SER A 611 22.30 38.76 -14.05
CA SER A 611 23.47 37.91 -14.39
C SER A 611 23.04 36.73 -15.27
N THR A 612 23.26 36.85 -16.58
CA THR A 612 22.93 35.81 -17.57
C THR A 612 24.22 35.20 -18.13
N THR A 613 24.35 33.87 -18.10
CA THR A 613 25.47 33.13 -18.70
C THR A 613 24.99 32.31 -19.90
N HIS A 614 25.63 32.51 -21.06
CA HIS A 614 25.32 31.84 -22.32
C HIS A 614 26.50 30.98 -22.78
N SER A 615 26.27 29.70 -23.07
CA SER A 615 27.20 28.85 -23.83
C SER A 615 26.48 28.19 -25.02
N SER A 616 27.03 28.37 -26.21
CA SER A 616 26.53 27.76 -27.46
C SER A 616 27.68 27.09 -28.20
N LEU A 617 27.59 25.79 -28.43
CA LEU A 617 28.52 25.03 -29.30
C LEU A 617 27.73 24.42 -30.47
N SER A 618 28.12 24.75 -31.71
CA SER A 618 27.66 24.03 -32.91
C SER A 618 28.83 23.29 -33.54
N THR A 619 28.73 21.97 -33.67
CA THR A 619 29.72 21.15 -34.41
C THR A 619 29.05 20.61 -35.67
N ALA A 620 29.41 21.16 -36.83
CA ALA A 620 29.03 20.67 -38.14
C ALA A 620 30.20 19.85 -38.71
N TYR A 621 30.05 18.53 -38.85
CA TYR A 621 30.94 17.74 -39.70
C TYR A 621 30.39 17.77 -41.12
N SER A 622 31.08 18.48 -42.03
CA SER A 622 30.88 18.36 -43.47
C SER A 622 31.51 17.07 -43.98
N ASN A 623 30.79 16.38 -44.86
CA ASN A 623 31.18 15.10 -45.47
C ASN A 623 32.58 15.15 -46.13
N VAL A 624 33.37 14.09 -45.90
CA VAL A 624 34.50 13.70 -46.74
C VAL A 624 33.98 13.39 -48.16
N PRO A 625 34.62 13.88 -49.25
CA PRO A 625 34.23 13.49 -50.60
C PRO A 625 34.61 12.03 -50.87
N SER A 626 33.64 11.27 -51.36
CA SER A 626 33.84 9.97 -51.98
C SER A 626 34.75 10.09 -53.22
N THR A 627 35.92 9.48 -53.18
CA THR A 627 36.59 8.97 -54.39
C THR A 627 36.95 7.51 -54.15
N VAL A 628 36.27 6.64 -54.90
CA VAL A 628 36.63 5.23 -55.09
C VAL A 628 37.68 5.19 -56.20
N PRO A 629 38.84 4.54 -56.03
CA PRO A 629 39.69 4.23 -57.16
C PRO A 629 39.16 2.97 -57.85
N ASN A 630 38.80 3.10 -59.13
CA ASN A 630 38.60 1.95 -60.01
C ASN A 630 39.95 1.26 -60.23
N SER A 631 39.93 -0.06 -60.18
CA SER A 631 41.02 -0.96 -60.53
C SER A 631 41.31 -0.97 -62.04
N SER A 632 42.58 -0.75 -62.40
CA SER A 632 43.38 -1.51 -63.37
C SER A 632 44.78 -0.92 -63.40
#